data_AF-A0A7C6ALF8-F1
#
_entry.id   AF-A0A7C6ALF8-F1
#
_cell.length_a   1.000
_cell.length_b   1.000
_cell.length_c   1.000
_cell.angle_alpha   90.00
_cell.angle_beta   90.00
_cell.angle_gamma   90.00
#
_symmetry.space_group_name_H-M   'P 1'
#
loop_
_entity.id
_entity.type
_entity.pdbx_description
1 polymer ?
#
loop_
_entity_poly.entity_id
_entity_poly.type
_entity_poly.pdbx_seq_one_letter_code
_entity_poly.pdbx_strand_id
1 'polypeptide(L)'
;MVNLFDEFSPANRHLIAWKKISRGAAAPFFRSILISFGLHLCLFLLFLVGSADLWRRVPADASSSEINKSVAIKEKALAQAWGSLQKKLPSGESLGEAIDQDKLKAFLSALLRFEFLSPELKEEELAAFYQSLLEGIIGSGFEPKNLDNREITEEDLFALFNQLKNKEIETKRGQVFIPPSSPEAGAWLFLDRGRLETLRRLQQVVPNETKFSLQGNKVIVKRRYGLESIPAVYFFKSSPYEEILASGASLFYFVSGFPPLPFSPESPPVESAFPQTQPQEIFFQGHSLPLKLFLVAVWPSFQKDKPSQGQPETEEREKALKQLLVEWPKILDEMVKLPEKEQLRLFFQRYLAPFDLNDSRIAALTEGFLTNNLNNVIIPINNISVAYDYLEELYFNKTFDREIIAFLRRHLQTRVGAEFLLYLASQYAFERRALNYLSQAYKEAKEFLIRRFLPAEIHDQMAKCFVVALIYEDCLAAARKQGYKSWFEVEADYLQAQMACYQYLINYHESYRDRGWYELGCFYWNVGEKEKAKECWLQVGTNFPSRVWREIMEILTRTADTEKASKEIDNLFAATSDEDCRQLLARLLKAGRWESRARQAASQH
;
A
#
# COMPACT_ATOMS: atom_id res chain seq x y z
N MET A 1 79.02 -9.60 -62.28
CA MET A 1 79.44 -10.85 -61.63
C MET A 1 78.91 -10.83 -60.20
N VAL A 2 78.01 -11.78 -59.87
CA VAL A 2 77.90 -12.50 -58.58
C VAL A 2 77.74 -11.61 -57.32
N ASN A 3 76.70 -11.66 -56.47
CA ASN A 3 75.72 -12.70 -56.12
C ASN A 3 74.61 -12.08 -55.23
N LEU A 4 73.35 -12.51 -55.36
CA LEU A 4 72.62 -13.42 -54.44
C LEU A 4 72.50 -12.89 -52.99
N PHE A 5 71.30 -12.41 -52.63
CA PHE A 5 70.51 -12.74 -51.43
C PHE A 5 69.28 -11.82 -51.39
N ASP A 6 68.08 -12.40 -51.55
CA ASP A 6 66.83 -12.01 -50.86
C ASP A 6 65.63 -12.75 -51.48
N GLU A 7 65.62 -14.07 -51.31
CA GLU A 7 64.38 -14.78 -51.05
C GLU A 7 64.16 -14.82 -49.53
N PHE A 8 62.90 -14.89 -49.10
CA PHE A 8 62.39 -15.04 -47.73
C PHE A 8 61.90 -13.77 -47.00
N SER A 9 60.75 -13.25 -47.45
CA SER A 9 59.78 -12.60 -46.55
C SER A 9 58.42 -13.32 -46.60
N PRO A 10 57.93 -13.89 -45.48
CA PRO A 10 56.60 -14.53 -45.38
C PRO A 10 55.43 -13.57 -45.64
N ALA A 11 55.66 -12.25 -45.51
CA ALA A 11 54.61 -11.24 -45.62
C ALA A 11 54.05 -11.09 -47.04
N ASN A 12 54.82 -11.45 -48.08
CA ASN A 12 54.37 -11.28 -49.47
C ASN A 12 53.58 -12.45 -50.04
N ARG A 13 53.60 -13.64 -49.42
CA ARG A 13 52.81 -14.79 -49.91
C ARG A 13 51.31 -14.65 -49.63
N HIS A 14 50.94 -14.09 -48.47
CA HIS A 14 49.54 -13.86 -48.11
C HIS A 14 48.88 -12.77 -48.96
N LEU A 15 49.61 -11.69 -49.27
CA LEU A 15 49.08 -10.58 -50.08
C LEU A 15 48.85 -10.99 -51.55
N ILE A 16 49.73 -11.83 -52.11
CA ILE A 16 49.59 -12.38 -53.46
C ILE A 16 48.45 -13.41 -53.51
N ALA A 17 48.32 -14.26 -52.50
CA ALA A 17 47.20 -15.20 -52.38
C ALA A 17 45.84 -14.48 -52.26
N TRP A 18 45.77 -13.41 -51.47
CA TRP A 18 44.56 -12.61 -51.29
C TRP A 18 44.17 -11.83 -52.55
N LYS A 19 45.15 -11.29 -53.29
CA LYS A 19 44.91 -10.67 -54.62
C LYS A 19 44.44 -11.68 -55.68
N LYS A 20 44.87 -12.95 -55.59
CA LYS A 20 44.42 -14.02 -56.49
C LYS A 20 43.00 -14.51 -56.18
N ILE A 21 42.63 -14.59 -54.90
CA ILE A 21 41.29 -14.97 -54.43
C ILE A 21 40.26 -13.85 -54.67
N SER A 22 40.65 -12.58 -54.48
CA SER A 22 39.75 -11.42 -54.69
C SER A 22 39.46 -11.07 -56.16
N ARG A 23 40.16 -11.70 -57.12
CA ARG A 23 39.97 -11.50 -58.57
C ARG A 23 39.60 -12.77 -59.35
N GLY A 24 39.54 -13.93 -58.70
CA GLY A 24 39.14 -15.20 -59.31
C GLY A 24 37.62 -15.42 -59.33
N ALA A 25 37.15 -16.46 -60.01
CA ALA A 25 35.73 -16.81 -60.13
C ALA A 25 35.00 -17.04 -58.78
N ALA A 26 35.74 -17.25 -57.69
CA ALA A 26 35.21 -17.37 -56.33
C ALA A 26 35.08 -16.02 -55.58
N ALA A 27 35.53 -14.90 -56.16
CA ALA A 27 35.44 -13.57 -55.56
C ALA A 27 34.00 -13.12 -55.21
N PRO A 28 32.97 -13.43 -56.02
CA PRO A 28 31.58 -13.14 -55.64
C PRO A 28 31.17 -13.93 -54.39
N PHE A 29 31.53 -15.21 -54.32
CA PHE A 29 31.21 -16.10 -53.19
C PHE A 29 31.85 -15.61 -51.88
N PHE A 30 33.14 -15.24 -51.90
CA PHE A 30 33.81 -14.68 -50.73
C PHE A 30 33.26 -13.31 -50.33
N ARG A 31 32.86 -12.46 -51.29
CA ARG A 31 32.17 -11.18 -50.99
C ARG A 31 30.81 -11.43 -50.34
N SER A 32 30.03 -12.40 -50.81
CA SER A 32 28.75 -12.78 -50.21
C SER A 32 28.91 -13.31 -48.79
N ILE A 33 29.95 -14.12 -48.51
CA ILE A 33 30.25 -14.58 -47.15
C ILE A 33 30.65 -13.41 -46.25
N LEU A 34 31.47 -12.48 -46.73
CA LEU A 34 31.90 -11.33 -45.92
C LEU A 34 30.74 -10.38 -45.62
N ILE A 35 29.86 -10.15 -46.60
CA ILE A 35 28.64 -9.34 -46.44
C ILE A 35 27.67 -10.04 -45.48
N SER A 36 27.47 -11.35 -45.63
CA SER A 36 26.66 -12.15 -44.71
C SER A 36 27.22 -12.09 -43.29
N PHE A 37 28.53 -12.27 -43.11
CA PHE A 37 29.18 -12.17 -41.81
C PHE A 37 29.01 -10.77 -41.20
N GLY A 38 29.18 -9.71 -42.00
CA GLY A 38 28.94 -8.33 -41.56
C GLY A 38 27.49 -8.07 -41.15
N LEU A 39 26.52 -8.60 -41.89
CA LEU A 39 25.09 -8.51 -41.55
C LEU A 39 24.77 -9.28 -40.26
N HIS A 40 25.30 -10.49 -40.09
CA HIS A 40 25.11 -11.27 -38.88
C HIS A 40 25.79 -10.63 -37.67
N LEU A 41 26.95 -9.99 -37.85
CA LEU A 41 27.62 -9.24 -36.80
C LEU A 41 26.84 -7.98 -36.41
N CYS A 42 26.28 -7.25 -37.37
CA CYS A 42 25.38 -6.12 -37.10
C CYS A 42 24.10 -6.56 -36.41
N LEU A 43 23.48 -7.68 -36.82
CA LEU A 43 22.31 -8.25 -36.16
C LEU A 43 22.65 -8.74 -34.75
N PHE A 44 23.82 -9.32 -34.53
CA PHE A 44 24.30 -9.73 -33.22
C PHE A 44 24.58 -8.53 -32.30
N LEU A 45 25.15 -7.44 -32.83
CA LEU A 45 25.35 -6.20 -32.09
C LEU A 45 24.03 -5.49 -31.79
N LEU A 46 23.08 -5.47 -32.74
CA LEU A 46 21.72 -4.98 -32.50
C LEU A 46 20.97 -5.85 -31.49
N PHE A 47 21.18 -7.17 -31.51
CA PHE A 47 20.67 -8.09 -30.51
C PHE A 47 21.33 -7.84 -29.15
N LEU A 48 22.63 -7.54 -29.08
CA LEU A 48 23.31 -7.18 -27.83
C LEU A 48 22.85 -5.82 -27.27
N VAL A 49 22.61 -4.83 -28.12
CA VAL A 49 22.08 -3.51 -27.70
C VAL A 49 20.60 -3.63 -27.30
N GLY A 50 19.81 -4.38 -28.08
CA GLY A 50 18.41 -4.67 -27.76
C GLY A 50 18.25 -5.55 -26.52
N SER A 51 19.15 -6.53 -26.31
CA SER A 51 19.18 -7.36 -25.10
C SER A 51 19.80 -6.64 -23.91
N ALA A 52 20.66 -5.62 -24.08
CA ALA A 52 21.07 -4.76 -22.97
C ALA A 52 19.92 -3.89 -22.46
N ASP A 53 19.04 -3.42 -23.35
CA ASP A 53 17.81 -2.71 -22.96
C ASP A 53 16.73 -3.67 -22.44
N LEU A 54 16.68 -4.91 -22.95
CA LEU A 54 15.84 -5.98 -22.40
C LEU A 54 16.34 -6.44 -21.02
N TRP A 55 17.65 -6.58 -20.77
CA TRP A 55 18.23 -6.95 -19.47
C TRP A 55 18.15 -5.82 -18.43
N ARG A 56 18.01 -4.57 -18.86
CA ARG A 56 17.61 -3.46 -17.98
C ARG A 56 16.12 -3.47 -17.63
N ARG A 57 15.28 -4.17 -18.41
CA ARG A 57 13.81 -4.21 -18.25
C ARG A 57 13.26 -5.57 -17.81
N VAL A 58 14.05 -6.64 -17.85
CA VAL A 58 13.74 -7.90 -17.19
C VAL A 58 14.06 -7.69 -15.71
N PRO A 59 13.07 -7.75 -14.79
CA PRO A 59 13.36 -7.75 -13.38
C PRO A 59 14.04 -9.09 -13.05
N ALA A 60 15.36 -9.12 -13.12
CA ALA A 60 16.15 -10.19 -12.56
C ALA A 60 15.93 -10.18 -11.05
N ASP A 61 15.05 -11.05 -10.53
CA ASP A 61 14.79 -11.30 -9.10
C ASP A 61 15.25 -10.18 -8.16
N ALA A 62 14.74 -8.96 -8.40
CA ALA A 62 15.19 -7.77 -7.68
C ALA A 62 14.85 -7.90 -6.19
N SER A 63 13.78 -8.66 -5.89
CA SER A 63 13.43 -9.11 -4.55
C SER A 63 14.57 -9.90 -3.90
N SER A 64 15.17 -10.89 -4.56
CA SER A 64 16.27 -11.67 -3.97
C SER A 64 17.53 -10.83 -3.75
N SER A 65 17.88 -9.93 -4.67
CA SER A 65 19.06 -9.06 -4.56
C SER A 65 18.90 -7.98 -3.47
N GLU A 66 17.72 -7.38 -3.35
CA GLU A 66 17.43 -6.36 -2.34
C GLU A 66 17.21 -6.96 -0.95
N ILE A 67 16.55 -8.12 -0.86
CA ILE A 67 16.43 -8.88 0.40
C ILE A 67 17.84 -9.26 0.90
N ASN A 68 18.70 -9.77 0.01
CA ASN A 68 20.07 -10.12 0.38
C ASN A 68 20.90 -8.90 0.80
N LYS A 69 20.70 -7.74 0.18
CA LYS A 69 21.35 -6.47 0.60
C LYS A 69 20.84 -5.98 1.96
N SER A 70 19.53 -6.04 2.20
CA SER A 70 18.90 -5.61 3.46
C SER A 70 19.37 -6.47 4.63
N VAL A 71 19.40 -7.80 4.45
CA VAL A 71 19.92 -8.75 5.45
C VAL A 71 21.40 -8.45 5.75
N ALA A 72 22.23 -8.23 4.73
CA ALA A 72 23.65 -7.92 4.93
C ALA A 72 23.89 -6.61 5.70
N ILE A 73 23.06 -5.58 5.47
CA ILE A 73 23.13 -4.32 6.23
C ILE A 73 22.74 -4.54 7.70
N LYS A 74 21.68 -5.32 7.95
CA LYS A 74 21.25 -5.69 9.32
C LYS A 74 22.33 -6.46 10.06
N GLU A 75 22.96 -7.44 9.42
CA GLU A 75 24.06 -8.22 9.99
C GLU A 75 25.24 -7.33 10.39
N LYS A 76 25.66 -6.44 9.47
CA LYS A 76 26.78 -5.54 9.72
C LYS A 76 26.50 -4.54 10.83
N ALA A 77 25.31 -3.95 10.84
CA ALA A 77 24.86 -3.04 11.90
C ALA A 77 24.79 -3.72 13.27
N LEU A 78 24.26 -4.94 13.34
CA LEU A 78 24.18 -5.72 14.57
C LEU A 78 25.58 -6.10 15.09
N ALA A 79 26.48 -6.52 14.20
CA ALA A 79 27.87 -6.81 14.54
C ALA A 79 28.61 -5.58 15.09
N GLN A 80 28.39 -4.41 14.48
CA GLN A 80 28.94 -3.14 14.95
C GLN A 80 28.41 -2.75 16.33
N ALA A 81 27.10 -2.89 16.55
CA ALA A 81 26.46 -2.61 17.83
C ALA A 81 27.03 -3.51 18.94
N TRP A 82 27.09 -4.82 18.66
CA TRP A 82 27.63 -5.82 19.57
C TRP A 82 29.11 -5.57 19.90
N GLY A 83 29.95 -5.34 18.89
CA GLY A 83 31.36 -5.04 19.09
C GLY A 83 31.61 -3.74 19.87
N SER A 84 30.72 -2.76 19.73
CA SER A 84 30.78 -1.51 20.51
C SER A 84 30.40 -1.74 21.98
N LEU A 85 29.49 -2.67 22.24
CA LEU A 85 29.04 -3.03 23.59
C LEU A 85 30.11 -3.85 24.33
N GLN A 86 30.74 -4.80 23.63
CA GLN A 86 31.88 -5.57 24.15
C GLN A 86 33.04 -4.66 24.61
N LYS A 87 33.32 -3.57 23.89
CA LYS A 87 34.39 -2.62 24.23
C LYS A 87 34.09 -1.74 25.47
N LYS A 88 32.82 -1.63 25.89
CA LYS A 88 32.42 -0.83 27.05
C LYS A 88 32.43 -1.60 28.36
N LEU A 89 32.52 -2.93 28.30
CA LEU A 89 32.59 -3.76 29.49
C LEU A 89 33.98 -3.66 30.13
N PRO A 90 34.08 -3.64 31.47
CA PRO A 90 35.35 -3.66 32.17
C PRO A 90 36.18 -4.88 31.73
N SER A 91 37.49 -4.68 31.55
CA SER A 91 38.45 -5.74 31.20
C SER A 91 38.43 -6.85 32.26
N GLY A 92 37.69 -7.93 31.98
CA GLY A 92 37.51 -9.07 32.89
C GLY A 92 36.09 -9.64 32.89
N GLU A 93 35.08 -8.87 32.50
CA GLU A 93 33.71 -9.37 32.31
C GLU A 93 33.43 -9.52 30.81
N SER A 94 33.62 -10.72 30.28
CA SER A 94 33.08 -11.01 28.95
C SER A 94 31.57 -11.18 29.11
N LEU A 95 30.75 -10.46 28.32
CA LEU A 95 29.30 -10.69 28.32
C LEU A 95 28.97 -12.17 28.03
N GLY A 96 29.89 -12.90 27.39
CA GLY A 96 29.83 -14.33 27.11
C GLY A 96 30.21 -15.27 28.26
N GLU A 97 30.60 -14.75 29.44
CA GLU A 97 30.73 -15.54 30.68
C GLU A 97 29.45 -15.45 31.54
N ALA A 98 28.66 -14.38 31.41
CA ALA A 98 27.37 -14.21 32.10
C ALA A 98 26.16 -14.71 31.28
N ILE A 99 26.29 -14.76 29.95
CA ILE A 99 25.27 -15.23 29.01
C ILE A 99 25.85 -16.37 28.17
N ASP A 100 25.15 -17.51 28.14
CA ASP A 100 25.47 -18.64 27.26
C ASP A 100 25.61 -18.17 25.80
N GLN A 101 26.80 -18.37 25.22
CA GLN A 101 27.16 -17.87 23.89
C GLN A 101 26.26 -18.43 22.78
N ASP A 102 25.79 -19.68 22.92
CA ASP A 102 24.94 -20.30 21.92
C ASP A 102 23.51 -19.72 22.00
N LYS A 103 23.02 -19.41 23.21
CA LYS A 103 21.75 -18.70 23.41
C LYS A 103 21.80 -17.28 22.88
N LEU A 104 22.91 -16.58 23.08
CA LEU A 104 23.11 -15.24 22.53
C LEU A 104 23.14 -15.26 21.00
N LYS A 105 23.83 -16.23 20.38
CA LYS A 105 23.82 -16.38 18.92
C LYS A 105 22.43 -16.69 18.37
N ALA A 106 21.66 -17.53 19.06
CA ALA A 106 20.27 -17.81 18.70
C ALA A 106 19.40 -16.55 18.79
N PHE A 107 19.55 -15.76 19.86
CA PHE A 107 18.86 -14.49 20.06
C PHE A 107 19.19 -13.44 18.98
N LEU A 108 20.49 -13.25 18.70
CA LEU A 108 20.94 -12.33 17.64
C LEU A 108 20.45 -12.78 16.26
N SER A 109 20.42 -14.10 16.03
CA SER A 109 19.88 -14.68 14.80
C SER A 109 18.36 -14.46 14.68
N ALA A 110 17.61 -14.55 15.79
CA ALA A 110 16.19 -14.23 15.83
C ALA A 110 15.93 -12.74 15.55
N LEU A 111 16.73 -11.84 16.12
CA LEU A 111 16.69 -10.39 15.80
C LEU A 111 17.00 -10.09 14.34
N LEU A 112 17.84 -10.87 13.66
CA LEU A 112 18.11 -10.66 12.23
C LEU A 112 16.97 -11.14 11.33
N ARG A 113 16.29 -12.23 11.74
CA ARG A 113 15.17 -12.82 11.00
C ARG A 113 13.88 -12.01 11.12
N PHE A 114 13.70 -11.29 12.22
CA PHE A 114 12.46 -10.59 12.49
C PHE A 114 12.43 -9.23 11.74
N GLU A 115 11.36 -8.95 11.00
CA GLU A 115 11.17 -7.73 10.22
C GLU A 115 10.51 -6.62 11.05
N PHE A 116 11.18 -6.19 12.13
CA PHE A 116 10.63 -5.21 13.07
C PHE A 116 11.19 -3.81 12.91
N LEU A 117 11.87 -3.47 11.81
CA LEU A 117 12.42 -2.13 11.59
C LEU A 117 12.09 -1.66 10.18
N SER A 118 11.71 -0.39 10.07
CA SER A 118 11.45 0.26 8.79
C SER A 118 12.65 0.07 7.84
N PRO A 119 12.43 -0.35 6.58
CA PRO A 119 13.49 -0.69 5.63
C PRO A 119 14.38 0.48 5.22
N GLU A 120 14.07 1.71 5.65
CA GLU A 120 14.73 2.94 5.23
C GLU A 120 15.92 3.36 6.12
N LEU A 121 16.19 2.64 7.22
CA LEU A 121 17.26 2.98 8.14
C LEU A 121 18.64 2.71 7.54
N LYS A 122 19.55 3.68 7.68
CA LYS A 122 20.96 3.50 7.33
C LYS A 122 21.63 2.57 8.32
N GLU A 123 22.70 1.90 7.88
CA GLU A 123 23.51 0.99 8.70
C GLU A 123 23.90 1.60 10.07
N GLU A 124 24.28 2.88 10.11
CA GLU A 124 24.66 3.56 11.35
C GLU A 124 23.49 3.78 12.32
N GLU A 125 22.30 4.08 11.79
CA GLU A 125 21.08 4.30 12.57
C GLU A 125 20.60 2.97 13.14
N LEU A 126 20.69 1.93 12.32
CA LEU A 126 20.39 0.56 12.67
C LEU A 126 21.35 0.02 13.74
N ALA A 127 22.64 0.33 13.65
CA ALA A 127 23.63 -0.02 14.67
C ALA A 127 23.35 0.71 15.99
N ALA A 128 22.97 1.99 15.93
CA ALA A 128 22.61 2.76 17.12
C ALA A 128 21.34 2.24 17.82
N PHE A 129 20.35 1.80 17.03
CA PHE A 129 19.15 1.11 17.52
C PHE A 129 19.54 -0.19 18.23
N TYR A 130 20.24 -1.11 17.55
CA TYR A 130 20.63 -2.40 18.13
C TYR A 130 21.47 -2.23 19.39
N GLN A 131 22.36 -1.25 19.42
CA GLN A 131 23.15 -0.94 20.60
C GLN A 131 22.26 -0.54 21.78
N SER A 132 21.31 0.36 21.55
CA SER A 132 20.42 0.87 22.60
C SER A 132 19.45 -0.22 23.08
N LEU A 133 18.96 -1.06 22.16
CA LEU A 133 18.15 -2.24 22.46
C LEU A 133 18.93 -3.21 23.36
N LEU A 134 20.14 -3.61 22.95
CA LEU A 134 20.97 -4.54 23.71
C LEU A 134 21.37 -3.97 25.08
N GLU A 135 21.72 -2.68 25.17
CA GLU A 135 21.98 -2.00 26.44
C GLU A 135 20.75 -2.05 27.36
N GLY A 136 19.54 -1.85 26.82
CA GLY A 136 18.28 -1.96 27.56
C GLY A 136 17.99 -3.38 28.06
N ILE A 137 18.20 -4.39 27.22
CA ILE A 137 18.00 -5.80 27.57
C ILE A 137 18.99 -6.23 28.67
N ILE A 138 20.27 -5.91 28.52
CA ILE A 138 21.29 -6.23 29.53
C ILE A 138 20.99 -5.50 30.85
N GLY A 139 20.64 -4.21 30.78
CA GLY A 139 20.30 -3.41 31.96
C GLY A 139 19.03 -3.86 32.68
N SER A 140 18.12 -4.58 32.02
CA SER A 140 16.90 -5.14 32.61
C SER A 140 17.14 -6.40 33.45
N GLY A 141 18.36 -6.93 33.47
CA GLY A 141 18.67 -8.20 34.16
C GLY A 141 18.10 -9.41 33.44
N PHE A 142 17.90 -9.32 32.11
CA PHE A 142 17.43 -10.42 31.30
C PHE A 142 18.38 -11.62 31.41
N GLU A 143 17.92 -12.68 32.06
CA GLU A 143 18.59 -13.98 32.07
C GLU A 143 17.98 -14.85 30.96
N PRO A 144 18.73 -15.21 29.90
CA PRO A 144 18.27 -16.14 28.86
C PRO A 144 18.06 -17.59 29.37
N LYS A 145 17.89 -17.79 30.68
CA LYS A 145 17.68 -19.08 31.32
C LYS A 145 16.37 -19.76 30.90
N ASN A 146 15.36 -19.01 30.45
CA ASN A 146 14.09 -19.55 29.94
C ASN A 146 14.07 -19.83 28.43
N LEU A 147 15.19 -19.57 27.72
CA LEU A 147 15.38 -20.03 26.35
C LEU A 147 15.91 -21.46 26.40
N ASP A 148 15.01 -22.42 26.62
CA ASP A 148 15.29 -23.84 26.37
C ASP A 148 15.60 -24.05 24.89
N ASN A 149 16.14 -25.21 24.50
CA ASN A 149 16.61 -25.62 23.15
C ASN A 149 15.57 -25.53 21.98
N ARG A 150 14.52 -24.72 22.11
CA ARG A 150 13.54 -24.37 21.09
C ARG A 150 13.96 -23.13 20.31
N GLU A 151 13.47 -23.02 19.08
CA GLU A 151 13.62 -21.83 18.26
C GLU A 151 12.92 -20.62 18.92
N ILE A 152 13.59 -19.47 18.98
CA ILE A 152 13.04 -18.23 19.55
C ILE A 152 11.96 -17.72 18.59
N THR A 153 10.74 -17.55 19.09
CA THR A 153 9.61 -17.06 18.29
C THR A 153 9.51 -15.54 18.32
N GLU A 154 8.70 -14.97 17.44
CA GLU A 154 8.39 -13.53 17.43
C GLU A 154 7.69 -13.09 18.72
N GLU A 155 6.82 -13.93 19.27
CA GLU A 155 6.14 -13.70 20.55
C GLU A 155 7.15 -13.63 21.72
N ASP A 156 8.19 -14.48 21.70
CA ASP A 156 9.25 -14.47 22.70
C ASP A 156 10.02 -13.13 22.67
N LEU A 157 10.37 -12.64 21.46
CA LEU A 157 11.03 -11.34 21.29
C LEU A 157 10.14 -10.18 21.74
N PHE A 158 8.84 -10.25 21.44
CA PHE A 158 7.90 -9.20 21.81
C PHE A 158 7.64 -9.14 23.31
N ALA A 159 7.48 -10.30 23.96
CA ALA A 159 7.37 -10.40 25.41
C ALA A 159 8.60 -9.79 26.10
N LEU A 160 9.78 -9.98 25.51
CA LEU A 160 11.03 -9.40 25.98
C LEU A 160 11.06 -7.88 25.79
N PHE A 161 10.61 -7.36 24.64
CA PHE A 161 10.50 -5.91 24.44
C PHE A 161 9.53 -5.25 25.41
N ASN A 162 8.42 -5.93 25.76
CA ASN A 162 7.47 -5.45 26.77
C ASN A 162 8.06 -5.39 28.20
N GLN A 163 9.16 -6.10 28.47
CA GLN A 163 9.87 -6.05 29.75
C GLN A 163 10.87 -4.89 29.84
N LEU A 164 11.15 -4.19 28.73
CA LEU A 164 12.03 -3.02 28.76
C LEU A 164 11.42 -1.91 29.61
N LYS A 165 12.24 -1.32 30.48
CA LYS A 165 11.82 -0.25 31.40
C LYS A 165 11.22 0.96 30.68
N ASN A 166 11.72 1.25 29.48
CA ASN A 166 11.14 2.21 28.56
C ASN A 166 10.68 1.43 27.32
N LYS A 167 9.40 1.56 26.97
CA LYS A 167 8.84 0.99 25.73
C LYS A 167 9.50 1.63 24.50
N GLU A 168 9.87 2.91 24.57
CA GLU A 168 10.64 3.62 23.55
C GLU A 168 12.14 3.35 23.67
N ILE A 169 12.81 3.18 22.52
CA ILE A 169 14.27 3.10 22.44
C ILE A 169 14.79 4.43 21.92
N GLU A 170 15.47 5.18 22.79
CA GLU A 170 16.17 6.40 22.41
C GLU A 170 17.63 6.08 22.12
N THR A 171 18.10 6.46 20.93
CA THR A 171 19.51 6.36 20.59
C THR A 171 20.27 7.60 21.03
N LYS A 172 21.58 7.47 21.22
CA LYS A 172 22.48 8.58 21.55
C LYS A 172 22.50 9.71 20.51
N ARG A 173 21.94 9.48 19.33
CA ARG A 173 21.80 10.48 18.25
C ARG A 173 20.48 11.25 18.32
N GLY A 174 19.67 11.06 19.36
CA GLY A 174 18.37 11.72 19.52
C GLY A 174 17.27 11.13 18.65
N GLN A 175 17.43 9.87 18.22
CA GLN A 175 16.41 9.14 17.48
C GLN A 175 15.54 8.37 18.45
N VAL A 176 14.22 8.43 18.29
CA VAL A 176 13.28 7.68 19.12
C VAL A 176 12.61 6.62 18.27
N PHE A 177 12.73 5.38 18.71
CA PHE A 177 12.07 4.25 18.10
C PHE A 177 10.82 3.92 18.92
N ILE A 178 9.67 4.02 18.25
CA ILE A 178 8.36 3.74 18.79
C ILE A 178 8.07 2.26 18.54
N PRO A 179 7.81 1.46 19.58
CA PRO A 179 7.51 0.05 19.41
C PRO A 179 6.17 -0.14 18.69
N PRO A 180 6.00 -1.24 17.95
CA PRO A 180 4.68 -1.63 17.46
C PRO A 180 3.71 -1.86 18.63
N SER A 181 2.43 -1.56 18.42
CA SER A 181 1.37 -1.63 19.43
C SER A 181 1.03 -3.06 19.89
N SER A 182 1.42 -4.06 19.11
CA SER A 182 1.24 -5.49 19.37
C SER A 182 2.20 -6.30 18.49
N PRO A 183 2.46 -7.59 18.79
CA PRO A 183 3.22 -8.48 17.88
C PRO A 183 2.67 -8.47 16.46
N GLU A 184 1.37 -8.22 16.36
CA GLU A 184 0.60 -8.19 15.13
C GLU A 184 0.65 -6.80 14.44
N ALA A 185 0.95 -5.71 15.14
CA ALA A 185 0.89 -4.33 14.62
C ALA A 185 2.08 -3.92 13.72
N GLY A 186 3.09 -4.79 13.57
CA GLY A 186 4.18 -4.60 12.59
C GLY A 186 5.50 -4.18 13.21
N ALA A 187 6.22 -3.28 12.52
CA ALA A 187 7.60 -2.90 12.84
C ALA A 187 7.69 -1.73 13.83
N TRP A 188 8.82 -1.62 14.52
CA TRP A 188 9.24 -0.40 15.21
C TRP A 188 9.40 0.73 14.20
N LEU A 189 8.77 1.85 14.52
CA LEU A 189 8.78 3.05 13.71
C LEU A 189 9.79 4.05 14.28
N PHE A 190 10.38 4.85 13.41
CA PHE A 190 11.39 5.83 13.78
C PHE A 190 10.81 7.24 13.73
N LEU A 191 11.08 8.04 14.76
CA LEU A 191 10.76 9.46 14.79
C LEU A 191 11.92 10.28 15.38
N ASP A 192 12.14 11.46 14.79
CA ASP A 192 13.03 12.46 15.37
C ASP A 192 12.50 12.95 16.73
N ARG A 193 13.38 13.05 17.74
CA ARG A 193 13.00 13.46 19.08
C ARG A 193 12.33 14.83 19.12
N GLY A 194 12.79 15.79 18.32
CA GLY A 194 12.18 17.12 18.24
C GLY A 194 10.75 17.07 17.70
N ARG A 195 10.50 16.25 16.67
CA ARG A 195 9.14 15.98 16.17
C ARG A 195 8.25 15.33 17.23
N LEU A 196 8.76 14.30 17.93
CA LEU A 196 8.02 13.59 18.97
C LEU A 196 7.65 14.50 20.15
N GLU A 197 8.62 15.21 20.72
CA GLU A 197 8.39 16.13 21.85
C GLU A 197 7.41 17.24 21.47
N THR A 198 7.49 17.75 20.24
CA THR A 198 6.54 18.76 19.75
C THR A 198 5.14 18.18 19.67
N LEU A 199 4.96 17.00 19.08
CA LEU A 199 3.66 16.34 18.97
C LEU A 199 3.02 16.11 20.34
N ARG A 200 3.78 15.56 21.31
CA ARG A 200 3.30 15.34 22.68
C ARG A 200 2.85 16.63 23.38
N ARG A 201 3.58 17.74 23.18
CA ARG A 201 3.17 19.05 23.70
C ARG A 201 1.87 19.54 23.06
N LEU A 202 1.68 19.29 21.77
CA LEU A 202 0.48 19.71 21.03
C LEU A 202 -0.76 18.88 21.39
N GLN A 203 -0.60 17.62 21.80
CA GLN A 203 -1.69 16.78 22.32
C GLN A 203 -2.21 17.24 23.69
N GLN A 204 -1.41 17.99 24.45
CA GLN A 204 -1.82 18.51 25.76
C GLN A 204 -2.66 19.81 25.66
N VAL A 205 -2.89 20.33 24.45
CA VAL A 205 -3.63 21.57 24.24
C VAL A 205 -5.13 21.34 24.39
N VAL A 206 -5.75 22.01 25.37
CA VAL A 206 -7.19 21.91 25.64
C VAL A 206 -8.00 22.65 24.55
N PRO A 207 -9.07 22.03 24.01
CA PRO A 207 -9.91 22.66 22.99
C PRO A 207 -10.80 23.78 23.54
N ASN A 208 -11.23 24.66 22.65
CA ASN A 208 -12.17 25.75 22.91
C ASN A 208 -13.62 25.22 22.85
N GLU A 209 -14.26 25.06 24.00
CA GLU A 209 -15.63 24.53 24.13
C GLU A 209 -16.73 25.41 23.50
N THR A 210 -16.42 26.63 23.04
CA THR A 210 -17.43 27.53 22.45
C THR A 210 -17.88 27.16 21.03
N LYS A 211 -17.18 26.25 20.34
CA LYS A 211 -17.44 25.89 18.93
C LYS A 211 -18.15 24.54 18.72
N PHE A 212 -18.33 23.76 19.78
CA PHE A 212 -19.08 22.51 19.75
C PHE A 212 -19.88 22.33 21.05
N SER A 213 -20.93 21.53 21.00
CA SER A 213 -21.70 21.17 22.21
C SER A 213 -21.99 19.69 22.23
N LEU A 214 -21.91 19.08 23.42
CA LEU A 214 -22.28 17.68 23.62
C LEU A 214 -23.78 17.58 23.87
N GLN A 215 -24.47 16.76 23.09
CA GLN A 215 -25.89 16.45 23.23
C GLN A 215 -26.07 14.92 23.25
N GLY A 216 -26.10 14.34 24.44
CA GLY A 216 -26.10 12.88 24.61
C GLY A 216 -24.84 12.27 23.98
N ASN A 217 -25.02 11.30 23.07
CA ASN A 217 -23.92 10.61 22.39
C ASN A 217 -23.46 11.31 21.09
N LYS A 218 -23.82 12.58 20.90
CA LYS A 218 -23.52 13.36 19.70
C LYS A 218 -22.85 14.68 20.05
N VAL A 219 -21.90 15.09 19.22
CA VAL A 219 -21.26 16.40 19.24
C VAL A 219 -21.86 17.22 18.12
N ILE A 220 -22.46 18.36 18.48
CA ILE A 220 -22.97 19.33 17.51
C ILE A 220 -21.86 20.32 17.20
N VAL A 221 -21.36 20.31 15.97
CA VAL A 221 -20.30 21.21 15.51
C VAL A 221 -20.93 22.31 14.66
N LYS A 222 -20.57 23.57 14.96
CA LYS A 222 -21.00 24.72 14.16
C LYS A 222 -20.07 24.91 12.96
N ARG A 223 -20.60 24.74 11.75
CA ARG A 223 -19.89 24.94 10.48
C ARG A 223 -20.36 26.20 9.76
N ARG A 224 -19.64 26.57 8.70
CA ARG A 224 -19.99 27.68 7.81
C ARG A 224 -21.37 27.54 7.16
N TYR A 225 -21.84 26.31 6.96
CA TYR A 225 -23.09 25.99 6.25
C TYR A 225 -24.21 25.46 7.16
N GLY A 226 -24.00 25.39 8.47
CA GLY A 226 -25.00 24.89 9.41
C GLY A 226 -24.43 24.15 10.61
N LEU A 227 -25.32 23.55 11.40
CA LEU A 227 -24.97 22.64 12.49
C LEU A 227 -24.91 21.21 11.97
N GLU A 228 -23.86 20.48 12.33
CA GLU A 228 -23.72 19.07 11.97
C GLU A 228 -23.56 18.21 13.22
N SER A 229 -24.21 17.05 13.23
CA SER A 229 -24.20 16.09 14.34
C SER A 229 -23.19 14.98 14.07
N ILE A 230 -22.15 14.90 14.89
CA ILE A 230 -21.09 13.89 14.80
C ILE A 230 -21.21 12.94 16.00
N PRO A 231 -21.04 11.61 15.83
CA PRO A 231 -20.98 10.71 16.98
C PRO A 231 -19.84 11.10 17.92
N ALA A 232 -20.13 11.17 19.23
CA ALA A 232 -19.12 11.57 20.24
C ALA A 232 -17.92 10.60 20.24
N VAL A 233 -18.19 9.31 20.05
CA VAL A 233 -17.17 8.26 19.95
C VAL A 233 -16.23 8.42 18.76
N TYR A 234 -16.67 9.10 17.70
CA TYR A 234 -15.83 9.47 16.55
C TYR A 234 -15.06 10.76 16.84
N PHE A 235 -15.74 11.76 17.40
CA PHE A 235 -15.17 13.09 17.61
C PHE A 235 -14.05 13.11 18.66
N PHE A 236 -14.21 12.34 19.74
CA PHE A 236 -13.25 12.23 20.85
C PHE A 236 -12.38 10.97 20.79
N LYS A 237 -12.31 10.29 19.64
CA LYS A 237 -11.48 9.09 19.51
C LYS A 237 -10.01 9.45 19.79
N SER A 238 -9.32 8.58 20.52
CA SER A 238 -7.87 8.61 20.59
C SER A 238 -7.30 8.08 19.28
N SER A 239 -6.23 8.70 18.78
CA SER A 239 -5.61 8.35 17.51
C SER A 239 -4.11 8.08 17.67
N PRO A 240 -3.53 7.17 16.86
CA PRO A 240 -2.11 6.81 16.92
C PRO A 240 -1.23 7.87 16.21
N TYR A 241 -1.19 9.09 16.76
CA TYR A 241 -0.51 10.23 16.14
C TYR A 241 0.98 9.99 15.95
N GLU A 242 1.64 9.36 16.91
CA GLU A 242 3.09 9.15 16.91
C GLU A 242 3.48 8.15 15.81
N GLU A 243 2.71 7.07 15.67
CA GLU A 243 2.90 6.00 14.68
C GLU A 243 2.56 6.46 13.26
N ILE A 244 1.46 7.21 13.09
CA ILE A 244 1.12 7.81 11.81
C ILE A 244 2.25 8.75 11.36
N LEU A 245 2.75 9.60 12.27
CA LEU A 245 3.84 10.51 11.97
C LEU A 245 5.16 9.79 11.68
N ALA A 246 5.47 8.73 12.43
CA ALA A 246 6.68 7.93 12.24
C ALA A 246 6.64 7.08 10.97
N SER A 247 5.44 6.68 10.51
CA SER A 247 5.25 6.06 9.19
C SER A 247 5.50 7.07 8.06
N GLY A 248 5.11 8.33 8.26
CA GLY A 248 5.43 9.41 7.33
C GLY A 248 4.92 9.15 5.92
N ALA A 249 5.78 9.38 4.93
CA ALA A 249 5.44 9.19 3.52
C ALA A 249 5.34 7.71 3.10
N SER A 250 5.86 6.76 3.90
CA SER A 250 5.80 5.32 3.60
C SER A 250 4.38 4.75 3.64
N LEU A 251 3.41 5.51 4.18
CA LEU A 251 1.98 5.22 4.09
C LEU A 251 1.44 5.18 2.66
N PHE A 252 2.22 5.63 1.66
CA PHE A 252 1.82 5.73 0.27
C PHE A 252 2.60 4.77 -0.64
N TYR A 253 1.91 4.15 -1.61
CA TYR A 253 2.50 3.23 -2.59
C TYR A 253 3.46 3.91 -3.56
N PHE A 254 3.30 5.20 -3.86
CA PHE A 254 4.32 5.87 -4.67
C PHE A 254 5.69 5.85 -3.95
N VAL A 255 5.70 5.88 -2.61
CA VAL A 255 6.92 5.78 -1.80
C VAL A 255 7.38 4.34 -1.61
N SER A 256 6.48 3.48 -1.11
CA SER A 256 6.78 2.08 -0.77
C SER A 256 6.89 1.16 -1.99
N GLY A 257 6.45 1.62 -3.17
CA GLY A 257 6.40 0.89 -4.42
C GLY A 257 5.04 0.25 -4.67
N PHE A 258 4.50 0.44 -5.88
CA PHE A 258 3.30 -0.25 -6.31
C PHE A 258 3.53 -1.77 -6.36
N PRO A 259 2.61 -2.58 -5.83
CA PRO A 259 2.72 -4.04 -5.86
C PRO A 259 2.98 -4.59 -7.28
N PRO A 260 4.10 -5.30 -7.52
CA PRO A 260 4.31 -5.97 -8.79
C PRO A 260 3.37 -7.17 -8.86
N LEU A 261 2.41 -7.08 -9.77
CA LEU A 261 1.46 -8.15 -10.08
C LEU A 261 1.79 -8.75 -11.45
N PRO A 262 1.52 -10.05 -11.68
CA PRO A 262 1.97 -10.80 -12.87
C PRO A 262 1.33 -10.37 -14.20
N PHE A 263 0.58 -9.27 -14.20
CA PHE A 263 -0.05 -8.68 -15.37
C PHE A 263 0.48 -7.29 -15.69
N SER A 264 1.74 -7.02 -15.30
CA SER A 264 2.41 -5.76 -15.59
C SER A 264 2.05 -5.29 -17.00
N PRO A 265 1.48 -4.08 -17.15
CA PRO A 265 0.84 -3.68 -18.38
C PRO A 265 1.90 -3.63 -19.49
N GLU A 266 1.84 -4.56 -20.44
CA GLU A 266 2.60 -4.48 -21.70
C GLU A 266 2.06 -3.38 -22.63
N SER A 267 1.14 -2.53 -22.15
CA SER A 267 0.77 -1.33 -22.88
C SER A 267 1.91 -0.32 -22.78
N PRO A 268 2.29 0.36 -23.88
CA PRO A 268 3.22 1.48 -23.79
C PRO A 268 2.70 2.48 -22.74
N PRO A 269 3.58 3.27 -22.10
CA PRO A 269 3.10 4.41 -21.32
C PRO A 269 2.10 5.13 -22.21
N VAL A 270 0.96 5.50 -21.65
CA VAL A 270 0.01 6.37 -22.35
C VAL A 270 0.70 7.73 -22.45
N GLU A 271 1.66 7.85 -23.38
CA GLU A 271 2.15 9.10 -23.87
C GLU A 271 0.93 9.78 -24.50
N SER A 272 0.47 10.87 -23.87
CA SER A 272 -0.46 11.87 -24.40
C SER A 272 -1.98 11.63 -24.33
N ALA A 273 -2.53 11.08 -23.24
CA ALA A 273 -4.00 11.11 -23.03
C ALA A 273 -4.50 11.89 -21.80
N PHE A 274 -3.62 12.54 -21.05
CA PHE A 274 -4.06 13.60 -20.13
C PHE A 274 -3.74 14.94 -20.80
N PRO A 275 -4.75 15.79 -21.10
CA PRO A 275 -4.46 17.10 -21.66
C PRO A 275 -3.56 17.87 -20.70
N GLN A 276 -2.43 18.37 -21.21
CA GLN A 276 -1.61 19.40 -20.57
C GLN A 276 -2.31 20.76 -20.58
N THR A 277 -3.61 20.78 -20.27
CA THR A 277 -4.30 22.03 -20.00
C THR A 277 -3.75 22.57 -18.69
N GLN A 278 -3.05 23.70 -18.77
CA GLN A 278 -2.94 24.64 -17.66
C GLN A 278 -4.31 24.76 -16.97
N PRO A 279 -4.34 24.98 -15.64
CA PRO A 279 -5.56 24.88 -14.85
C PRO A 279 -6.56 25.93 -15.34
N GLN A 280 -7.39 25.56 -16.30
CA GLN A 280 -8.75 26.06 -16.34
C GLN A 280 -9.34 25.51 -15.07
N GLU A 281 -9.52 26.43 -14.10
CA GLU A 281 -10.19 26.28 -12.83
C GLU A 281 -10.54 24.83 -12.56
N ILE A 282 -9.74 24.17 -11.72
CA ILE A 282 -10.08 22.88 -11.13
C ILE A 282 -11.57 22.96 -10.82
N PHE A 283 -12.40 22.30 -11.62
CA PHE A 283 -13.79 22.13 -11.30
C PHE A 283 -13.77 21.16 -10.13
N PHE A 284 -13.56 21.73 -8.95
CA PHE A 284 -14.03 21.19 -7.71
C PHE A 284 -15.47 20.79 -8.01
N GLN A 285 -15.82 19.53 -7.81
CA GLN A 285 -17.22 19.21 -7.57
C GLN A 285 -17.60 20.00 -6.31
N GLY A 286 -18.08 21.21 -6.58
CA GLY A 286 -18.55 22.15 -5.62
C GLY A 286 -19.77 21.56 -4.95
N HIS A 287 -19.80 21.73 -3.63
CA HIS A 287 -21.03 21.86 -2.89
C HIS A 287 -21.99 20.68 -2.94
N SER A 288 -21.52 19.47 -2.62
CA SER A 288 -22.26 18.51 -1.76
C SER A 288 -21.42 17.26 -1.47
N LEU A 289 -21.05 17.12 -0.18
CA LEU A 289 -20.60 15.91 0.51
C LEU A 289 -19.24 15.28 0.10
N PRO A 290 -18.17 15.50 0.88
CA PRO A 290 -16.99 14.66 0.83
C PRO A 290 -17.25 13.37 1.62
N LEU A 291 -17.88 12.40 0.96
CA LEU A 291 -17.81 10.98 1.35
C LEU A 291 -17.81 10.18 0.04
N LYS A 292 -16.61 9.91 -0.47
CA LYS A 292 -16.41 8.84 -1.45
C LYS A 292 -16.00 7.61 -0.67
N LEU A 293 -17.01 6.96 -0.09
CA LEU A 293 -16.91 5.57 0.33
C LEU A 293 -16.37 4.78 -0.86
N PHE A 294 -15.63 3.73 -0.56
CA PHE A 294 -15.34 2.73 -1.56
C PHE A 294 -16.65 2.14 -2.08
N LEU A 295 -17.09 2.62 -3.24
CA LEU A 295 -18.11 1.96 -4.06
C LEU A 295 -17.50 0.66 -4.60
N VAL A 296 -17.21 -0.29 -3.73
CA VAL A 296 -17.47 -1.67 -4.10
C VAL A 296 -18.99 -1.77 -3.97
N ALA A 297 -19.69 -1.42 -5.06
CA ALA A 297 -21.14 -1.57 -5.09
C ALA A 297 -21.46 -3.03 -4.72
N VAL A 298 -22.08 -3.23 -3.55
CA VAL A 298 -22.47 -4.53 -3.02
C VAL A 298 -23.27 -5.23 -4.10
N TRP A 299 -22.67 -6.26 -4.67
CA TRP A 299 -23.31 -7.10 -5.64
C TRP A 299 -24.30 -8.00 -4.90
N PRO A 300 -25.56 -8.05 -5.32
CA PRO A 300 -26.44 -9.12 -4.91
C PRO A 300 -26.01 -10.40 -5.65
N SER A 301 -25.00 -11.08 -5.12
CA SER A 301 -24.55 -12.40 -5.57
C SER A 301 -25.50 -13.48 -5.04
N PHE A 302 -26.74 -13.42 -5.50
CA PHE A 302 -27.65 -14.57 -5.50
C PHE A 302 -28.29 -14.71 -6.88
N GLN A 303 -27.45 -14.83 -7.92
CA GLN A 303 -27.88 -15.58 -9.09
C GLN A 303 -27.58 -17.05 -8.84
N LYS A 304 -28.62 -17.87 -8.93
CA LYS A 304 -28.50 -19.33 -9.07
C LYS A 304 -27.81 -19.60 -10.42
N ASP A 305 -26.52 -19.36 -10.51
CA ASP A 305 -25.74 -19.95 -11.57
C ASP A 305 -25.85 -21.47 -11.39
N LYS A 306 -26.22 -22.17 -12.47
CA LYS A 306 -26.12 -23.63 -12.48
C LYS A 306 -24.68 -23.96 -12.08
N PRO A 307 -24.47 -24.87 -11.12
CA PRO A 307 -23.12 -25.20 -10.66
C PRO A 307 -22.28 -25.53 -11.89
N SER A 308 -21.29 -24.68 -12.16
CA SER A 308 -20.23 -24.98 -13.11
C SER A 308 -19.66 -26.33 -12.70
N GLN A 309 -19.49 -27.23 -13.68
CA GLN A 309 -18.97 -28.58 -13.48
C GLN A 309 -17.49 -28.52 -13.03
N GLY A 310 -17.27 -28.10 -11.79
CA GLY A 310 -16.09 -28.37 -11.00
C GLY A 310 -16.26 -29.70 -10.27
N GLN A 311 -15.15 -30.26 -9.80
CA GLN A 311 -15.08 -31.55 -9.11
C GLN A 311 -16.19 -31.70 -8.05
N PRO A 312 -16.70 -32.93 -7.82
CA PRO A 312 -17.78 -33.14 -6.87
C PRO A 312 -17.33 -32.66 -5.49
N GLU A 313 -17.86 -31.51 -5.06
CA GLU A 313 -17.79 -31.10 -3.67
C GLU A 313 -18.33 -32.25 -2.85
N THR A 314 -17.58 -32.69 -1.84
CA THR A 314 -18.10 -33.63 -0.85
C THR A 314 -19.40 -33.06 -0.30
N GLU A 315 -20.45 -33.85 -0.19
CA GLU A 315 -21.78 -33.41 0.26
C GLU A 315 -21.73 -32.61 1.57
N GLU A 316 -20.74 -32.91 2.41
CA GLU A 316 -20.39 -32.19 3.64
C GLU A 316 -19.91 -30.75 3.39
N ARG A 317 -19.08 -30.48 2.37
CA ARG A 317 -18.60 -29.14 2.00
C ARG A 317 -19.71 -28.26 1.48
N GLU A 318 -20.57 -28.81 0.63
CA GLU A 318 -21.75 -28.09 0.10
C GLU A 318 -22.74 -27.76 1.23
N LYS A 319 -22.92 -28.68 2.19
CA LYS A 319 -23.73 -28.41 3.40
C LYS A 319 -23.09 -27.33 4.28
N ALA A 320 -21.79 -27.37 4.48
CA ALA A 320 -21.05 -26.36 5.24
C ALA A 320 -21.15 -24.97 4.60
N LEU A 321 -21.03 -24.88 3.26
CA LEU A 321 -21.16 -23.63 2.53
C LEU A 321 -22.57 -23.04 2.61
N LYS A 322 -23.61 -23.87 2.49
CA LYS A 322 -25.00 -23.42 2.69
C LYS A 322 -25.23 -22.84 4.08
N GLN A 323 -24.68 -23.50 5.11
CA GLN A 323 -24.77 -23.00 6.48
C GLN A 323 -24.01 -21.68 6.63
N LEU A 324 -22.79 -21.59 6.08
CA LEU A 324 -21.97 -20.39 6.09
C LEU A 324 -22.70 -19.20 5.45
N LEU A 325 -23.34 -19.38 4.29
CA LEU A 325 -24.09 -18.33 3.60
C LEU A 325 -25.24 -17.78 4.46
N VAL A 326 -25.91 -18.62 5.25
CA VAL A 326 -26.98 -18.20 6.16
C VAL A 326 -26.42 -17.44 7.36
N GLU A 327 -25.29 -17.89 7.90
CA GLU A 327 -24.66 -17.30 9.08
C GLU A 327 -23.81 -16.06 8.76
N TRP A 328 -23.50 -15.81 7.50
CA TRP A 328 -22.53 -14.80 7.09
C TRP A 328 -22.77 -13.39 7.64
N PRO A 329 -24.00 -12.81 7.58
CA PRO A 329 -24.23 -11.48 8.13
C PRO A 329 -23.91 -11.40 9.63
N LYS A 330 -24.21 -12.46 10.38
CA LYS A 330 -23.89 -12.54 11.81
C LYS A 330 -22.39 -12.67 12.03
N ILE A 331 -21.71 -13.49 11.22
CA ILE A 331 -20.24 -13.65 11.27
C ILE A 331 -19.56 -12.31 11.01
N LEU A 332 -19.98 -11.57 9.98
CA LEU A 332 -19.43 -10.24 9.70
C LEU A 332 -19.60 -9.29 10.90
N ASP A 333 -20.80 -9.25 11.51
CA ASP A 333 -21.13 -8.45 12.70
C ASP A 333 -20.31 -8.83 13.95
N GLU A 334 -19.90 -10.09 14.08
CA GLU A 334 -18.99 -10.54 15.13
C GLU A 334 -17.54 -10.16 14.82
N MET A 335 -17.10 -10.35 13.58
CA MET A 335 -15.74 -10.06 13.13
C MET A 335 -15.39 -8.58 13.20
N VAL A 336 -16.32 -7.67 12.89
CA VAL A 336 -16.04 -6.21 12.85
C VAL A 336 -15.60 -5.64 14.23
N LYS A 337 -15.82 -6.39 15.31
CA LYS A 337 -15.40 -6.04 16.68
C LYS A 337 -13.92 -6.35 16.95
N LEU A 338 -13.32 -7.22 16.15
CA LEU A 338 -11.92 -7.63 16.26
C LEU A 338 -10.99 -6.60 15.60
N PRO A 339 -9.69 -6.57 15.95
CA PRO A 339 -8.69 -5.85 15.18
C PRO A 339 -8.69 -6.28 13.71
N GLU A 340 -8.48 -5.35 12.78
CA GLU A 340 -8.59 -5.56 11.33
C GLU A 340 -7.67 -6.68 10.82
N LYS A 341 -6.42 -6.73 11.30
CA LYS A 341 -5.48 -7.79 10.95
C LYS A 341 -5.98 -9.17 11.38
N GLU A 342 -6.57 -9.27 12.56
CA GLU A 342 -7.17 -10.51 13.08
C GLU A 342 -8.41 -10.89 12.27
N GLN A 343 -9.22 -9.91 11.85
CA GLN A 343 -10.33 -10.15 10.92
C GLN A 343 -9.82 -10.80 9.63
N LEU A 344 -8.78 -10.24 9.01
CA LEU A 344 -8.21 -10.78 7.77
C LEU A 344 -7.59 -12.17 7.98
N ARG A 345 -6.86 -12.39 9.07
CA ARG A 345 -6.28 -13.69 9.41
C ARG A 345 -7.35 -14.76 9.54
N LEU A 346 -8.40 -14.49 10.33
CA LEU A 346 -9.54 -15.40 10.48
C LEU A 346 -10.26 -15.62 9.15
N PHE A 347 -10.40 -14.57 8.34
CA PHE A 347 -11.01 -14.66 7.02
C PHE A 347 -10.27 -15.63 6.11
N PHE A 348 -8.95 -15.48 5.96
CA PHE A 348 -8.15 -16.39 5.15
C PHE A 348 -8.18 -17.82 5.69
N GLN A 349 -8.01 -18.01 7.00
CA GLN A 349 -7.84 -19.34 7.59
C GLN A 349 -9.14 -20.13 7.68
N ARG A 350 -10.25 -19.48 8.03
CA ARG A 350 -11.53 -20.17 8.31
C ARG A 350 -12.52 -20.09 7.16
N TYR A 351 -12.50 -19.03 6.37
CA TYR A 351 -13.55 -18.76 5.38
C TYR A 351 -13.07 -18.84 3.93
N LEU A 352 -11.76 -18.79 3.66
CA LEU A 352 -11.21 -19.02 2.32
C LEU A 352 -10.48 -20.36 2.18
N ALA A 353 -9.56 -20.70 3.08
CA ALA A 353 -8.75 -21.91 2.96
C ALA A 353 -9.53 -23.23 2.76
N PRO A 354 -10.73 -23.44 3.34
CA PRO A 354 -11.48 -24.69 3.16
C PRO A 354 -12.21 -24.84 1.82
N PHE A 355 -12.39 -23.75 1.05
CA PHE A 355 -13.31 -23.70 -0.09
C PHE A 355 -12.60 -23.46 -1.43
N ASP A 356 -13.30 -23.74 -2.53
CA ASP A 356 -12.82 -23.39 -3.87
C ASP A 356 -12.91 -21.88 -4.10
N LEU A 357 -11.77 -21.26 -4.39
CA LEU A 357 -11.64 -19.82 -4.64
C LEU A 357 -12.28 -19.38 -5.98
N ASN A 358 -12.65 -20.34 -6.84
CA ASN A 358 -13.41 -20.08 -8.07
C ASN A 358 -14.93 -20.16 -7.90
N ASP A 359 -15.44 -20.52 -6.72
CA ASP A 359 -16.88 -20.51 -6.46
C ASP A 359 -17.40 -19.05 -6.36
N SER A 360 -18.45 -18.70 -7.11
CA SER A 360 -19.08 -17.38 -7.04
C SER A 360 -19.62 -17.05 -5.65
N ARG A 361 -20.06 -18.06 -4.90
CA ARG A 361 -20.58 -17.89 -3.54
C ARG A 361 -19.48 -17.49 -2.57
N ILE A 362 -18.25 -17.98 -2.76
CA ILE A 362 -17.10 -17.57 -1.93
C ILE A 362 -16.62 -16.17 -2.32
N ALA A 363 -16.62 -15.85 -3.61
CA ALA A 363 -16.32 -14.49 -4.08
C ALA A 363 -17.32 -13.46 -3.51
N ALA A 364 -18.62 -13.79 -3.50
CA ALA A 364 -19.68 -13.01 -2.87
C ALA A 364 -19.43 -12.74 -1.37
N LEU A 365 -19.07 -13.78 -0.62
CA LEU A 365 -18.72 -13.66 0.79
C LEU A 365 -17.51 -12.74 0.98
N THR A 366 -16.50 -12.87 0.09
CA THR A 366 -15.29 -12.04 0.06
C THR A 366 -15.62 -10.58 -0.16
N GLU A 367 -16.42 -10.27 -1.17
CA GLU A 367 -16.92 -8.91 -1.40
C GLU A 367 -17.64 -8.37 -0.17
N GLY A 368 -18.52 -9.16 0.44
CA GLY A 368 -19.21 -8.80 1.68
C GLY A 368 -18.25 -8.49 2.83
N PHE A 369 -17.16 -9.26 2.97
CA PHE A 369 -16.12 -8.99 3.96
C PHE A 369 -15.37 -7.70 3.66
N LEU A 370 -14.89 -7.51 2.43
CA LEU A 370 -14.14 -6.32 2.02
C LEU A 370 -14.99 -5.04 2.22
N THR A 371 -16.26 -5.09 1.81
CA THR A 371 -17.18 -3.95 1.85
C THR A 371 -17.63 -3.59 3.26
N ASN A 372 -17.90 -4.57 4.11
CA ASN A 372 -18.49 -4.33 5.42
C ASN A 372 -17.45 -4.25 6.53
N ASN A 373 -16.34 -4.99 6.45
CA ASN A 373 -15.42 -5.16 7.58
C ASN A 373 -14.10 -4.39 7.43
N LEU A 374 -13.58 -4.30 6.19
CA LEU A 374 -12.32 -3.59 5.90
C LEU A 374 -12.52 -2.14 5.46
N ASN A 375 -13.74 -1.71 5.13
CA ASN A 375 -14.04 -0.32 4.84
C ASN A 375 -14.35 0.49 6.11
N ASN A 376 -14.23 1.82 5.98
CA ASN A 376 -14.55 2.78 7.03
C ASN A 376 -15.30 4.01 6.49
N VAL A 377 -15.82 4.83 7.40
CA VAL A 377 -16.52 6.09 7.11
C VAL A 377 -15.70 7.27 7.64
N ILE A 378 -15.42 8.23 6.75
CA ILE A 378 -14.79 9.51 7.12
C ILE A 378 -15.87 10.56 7.26
N ILE A 379 -15.98 11.20 8.44
CA ILE A 379 -16.94 12.28 8.67
C ILE A 379 -16.25 13.62 8.40
N PRO A 380 -16.63 14.34 7.33
CA PRO A 380 -15.81 15.44 6.84
C PRO A 380 -16.00 16.73 7.63
N ILE A 381 -15.27 16.93 8.73
CA ILE A 381 -15.40 18.11 9.61
C ILE A 381 -14.85 19.40 8.98
N ASN A 382 -13.60 19.32 8.55
CA ASN A 382 -12.86 20.35 7.84
C ASN A 382 -11.73 19.66 7.08
N ASN A 383 -11.01 20.39 6.23
CA ASN A 383 -9.97 19.80 5.38
C ASN A 383 -8.86 19.13 6.19
N ILE A 384 -8.45 19.71 7.33
CA ILE A 384 -7.44 19.13 8.23
C ILE A 384 -7.90 17.79 8.82
N SER A 385 -9.13 17.74 9.34
CA SER A 385 -9.68 16.53 9.96
C SER A 385 -9.87 15.43 8.93
N VAL A 386 -10.36 15.80 7.72
CA VAL A 386 -10.48 14.85 6.61
C VAL A 386 -9.11 14.30 6.22
N ALA A 387 -8.13 15.18 5.98
CA ALA A 387 -6.78 14.75 5.61
C ALA A 387 -6.18 13.81 6.67
N TYR A 388 -6.36 14.14 7.96
CA TYR A 388 -5.93 13.28 9.05
C TYR A 388 -6.68 11.94 9.10
N ASP A 389 -8.00 11.94 8.95
CA ASP A 389 -8.80 10.70 8.97
C ASP A 389 -8.41 9.76 7.81
N TYR A 390 -8.02 10.31 6.64
CA TYR A 390 -7.42 9.51 5.56
C TYR A 390 -6.08 8.90 5.98
N LEU A 391 -5.19 9.67 6.61
CA LEU A 391 -3.90 9.15 7.10
C LEU A 391 -4.08 8.05 8.14
N GLU A 392 -4.99 8.25 9.09
CA GLU A 392 -5.31 7.24 10.11
C GLU A 392 -5.82 5.95 9.47
N GLU A 393 -6.73 6.06 8.50
CA GLU A 393 -7.24 4.89 7.79
C GLU A 393 -6.17 4.19 6.95
N LEU A 394 -5.27 4.94 6.29
CA LEU A 394 -4.10 4.35 5.62
C LEU A 394 -3.23 3.58 6.60
N TYR A 395 -2.94 4.16 7.77
CA TYR A 395 -2.13 3.50 8.79
C TYR A 395 -2.73 2.16 9.22
N PHE A 396 -4.04 2.10 9.51
CA PHE A 396 -4.68 0.84 9.86
C PHE A 396 -4.70 -0.17 8.70
N ASN A 397 -4.94 0.28 7.47
CA ASN A 397 -5.03 -0.61 6.31
C ASN A 397 -3.67 -1.17 5.86
N LYS A 398 -2.60 -0.36 5.98
CA LYS A 398 -1.23 -0.77 5.60
C LYS A 398 -0.73 -2.00 6.35
N THR A 399 -1.23 -2.25 7.56
CA THR A 399 -0.81 -3.38 8.39
C THR A 399 -1.10 -4.75 7.79
N PHE A 400 -2.02 -4.83 6.82
CA PHE A 400 -2.43 -6.09 6.21
C PHE A 400 -2.40 -6.10 4.67
N ASP A 401 -1.87 -5.03 4.06
CA ASP A 401 -1.65 -4.93 2.61
C ASP A 401 -0.73 -6.06 2.11
N ARG A 402 0.30 -6.42 2.89
CA ARG A 402 1.27 -7.46 2.51
C ARG A 402 0.60 -8.82 2.33
N GLU A 403 -0.29 -9.20 3.24
CA GLU A 403 -1.04 -10.45 3.20
C GLU A 403 -1.99 -10.48 1.98
N ILE A 404 -2.68 -9.38 1.70
CA ILE A 404 -3.55 -9.24 0.52
C ILE A 404 -2.73 -9.35 -0.78
N ILE A 405 -1.60 -8.65 -0.88
CA ILE A 405 -0.72 -8.70 -2.06
C ILE A 405 -0.15 -10.11 -2.24
N ALA A 406 0.27 -10.76 -1.14
CA ALA A 406 0.78 -12.13 -1.19
C ALA A 406 -0.30 -13.12 -1.65
N PHE A 407 -1.54 -12.95 -1.20
CA PHE A 407 -2.69 -13.70 -1.67
C PHE A 407 -2.93 -13.49 -3.17
N LEU A 408 -2.98 -12.22 -3.61
CA LEU A 408 -3.20 -11.85 -5.00
C LEU A 408 -2.17 -12.47 -5.95
N ARG A 409 -0.89 -12.45 -5.59
CA ARG A 409 0.18 -13.05 -6.41
C ARG A 409 -0.05 -14.53 -6.72
N ARG A 410 -0.73 -15.26 -5.84
CA ARG A 410 -0.99 -16.71 -5.97
C ARG A 410 -2.35 -17.02 -6.59
N HIS A 411 -3.34 -16.16 -6.36
CA HIS A 411 -4.74 -16.45 -6.63
C HIS A 411 -5.40 -15.46 -7.59
N LEU A 412 -4.62 -14.64 -8.31
CA LEU A 412 -5.12 -13.59 -9.19
C LEU A 412 -6.17 -14.04 -10.22
N GLN A 413 -6.03 -15.26 -10.74
CA GLN A 413 -6.93 -15.82 -11.75
C GLN A 413 -8.24 -16.39 -11.17
N THR A 414 -8.39 -16.35 -9.85
CA THR A 414 -9.59 -16.87 -9.17
C THR A 414 -10.64 -15.78 -8.99
N ARG A 415 -11.91 -16.17 -8.85
CA ARG A 415 -13.00 -15.22 -8.57
C ARG A 415 -12.76 -14.44 -7.28
N VAL A 416 -12.28 -15.10 -6.22
CA VAL A 416 -11.88 -14.43 -4.97
C VAL A 416 -10.68 -13.49 -5.21
N GLY A 417 -9.73 -13.88 -6.06
CA GLY A 417 -8.62 -13.02 -6.48
C GLY A 417 -9.09 -11.74 -7.17
N ALA A 418 -10.14 -11.82 -8.01
CA ALA A 418 -10.74 -10.66 -8.65
C ALA A 418 -11.31 -9.65 -7.62
N GLU A 419 -11.94 -10.12 -6.55
CA GLU A 419 -12.44 -9.26 -5.47
C GLU A 419 -11.31 -8.52 -4.74
N PHE A 420 -10.23 -9.22 -4.41
CA PHE A 420 -9.05 -8.57 -3.82
C PHE A 420 -8.35 -7.62 -4.80
N LEU A 421 -8.43 -7.87 -6.10
CA LEU A 421 -7.87 -6.99 -7.11
C LEU A 421 -8.69 -5.70 -7.22
N LEU A 422 -10.03 -5.80 -7.14
CA LEU A 422 -10.92 -4.64 -7.04
C LEU A 422 -10.65 -3.84 -5.77
N TYR A 423 -10.43 -4.51 -4.64
CA TYR A 423 -10.02 -3.86 -3.39
C TYR A 423 -8.68 -3.13 -3.54
N LEU A 424 -7.69 -3.73 -4.20
CA LEU A 424 -6.41 -3.05 -4.42
C LEU A 424 -6.55 -1.81 -5.32
N ALA A 425 -7.35 -1.90 -6.39
CA ALA A 425 -7.69 -0.75 -7.25
C ALA A 425 -8.38 0.36 -6.43
N SER A 426 -9.21 -0.04 -5.48
CA SER A 426 -9.82 0.85 -4.51
C SER A 426 -8.72 1.52 -3.67
N GLN A 427 -7.82 0.78 -3.02
CA GLN A 427 -6.76 1.36 -2.20
C GLN A 427 -5.92 2.41 -2.96
N TYR A 428 -5.58 2.18 -4.22
CA TYR A 428 -4.92 3.19 -5.06
C TYR A 428 -5.74 4.48 -5.20
N ALA A 429 -7.04 4.36 -5.45
CA ALA A 429 -7.93 5.51 -5.54
C ALA A 429 -8.06 6.28 -4.21
N PHE A 430 -7.94 5.58 -3.08
CA PHE A 430 -8.03 6.17 -1.74
C PHE A 430 -6.75 6.88 -1.33
N GLU A 431 -5.58 6.28 -1.57
CA GLU A 431 -4.29 6.93 -1.38
C GLU A 431 -4.15 8.19 -2.24
N ARG A 432 -4.60 8.14 -3.50
CA ARG A 432 -4.67 9.32 -4.37
C ARG A 432 -5.55 10.44 -3.76
N ARG A 433 -6.72 10.10 -3.21
CA ARG A 433 -7.59 11.07 -2.53
C ARG A 433 -6.94 11.61 -1.25
N ALA A 434 -6.26 10.77 -0.49
CA ALA A 434 -5.53 11.18 0.71
C ALA A 434 -4.44 12.21 0.37
N LEU A 435 -3.65 11.99 -0.68
CA LEU A 435 -2.66 12.98 -1.16
C LEU A 435 -3.29 14.32 -1.54
N ASN A 436 -4.45 14.29 -2.19
CA ASN A 436 -5.17 15.50 -2.54
C ASN A 436 -5.63 16.27 -1.29
N TYR A 437 -6.24 15.58 -0.31
CA TYR A 437 -6.64 16.22 0.94
C TYR A 437 -5.45 16.75 1.76
N LEU A 438 -4.32 16.04 1.78
CA LEU A 438 -3.09 16.53 2.39
C LEU A 438 -2.63 17.84 1.75
N SER A 439 -2.59 17.89 0.42
CA SER A 439 -2.20 19.09 -0.34
C SER A 439 -3.13 20.28 -0.04
N GLN A 440 -4.44 20.05 -0.01
CA GLN A 440 -5.44 21.08 0.30
C GLN A 440 -5.33 21.58 1.75
N ALA A 441 -5.13 20.67 2.70
CA ALA A 441 -5.05 20.99 4.13
C ALA A 441 -3.71 21.62 4.54
N TYR A 442 -2.64 21.41 3.78
CA TYR A 442 -1.28 21.79 4.14
C TYR A 442 -1.12 23.27 4.52
N LYS A 443 -1.63 24.18 3.66
CA LYS A 443 -1.53 25.63 3.92
C LYS A 443 -2.27 26.01 5.19
N GLU A 444 -3.50 25.52 5.35
CA GLU A 444 -4.33 25.77 6.52
C GLU A 444 -3.66 25.24 7.80
N ALA A 445 -3.10 24.02 7.75
CA ALA A 445 -2.38 23.41 8.86
C ALA A 445 -1.16 24.23 9.29
N LYS A 446 -0.32 24.70 8.35
CA LYS A 446 0.83 25.55 8.69
C LYS A 446 0.43 26.89 9.28
N GLU A 447 -0.57 27.55 8.69
CA GLU A 447 -1.08 28.80 9.23
C GLU A 447 -1.61 28.61 10.66
N PHE A 448 -2.32 27.51 10.93
CA PHE A 448 -2.83 27.19 12.25
C PHE A 448 -1.71 26.99 13.28
N LEU A 449 -0.65 26.27 12.92
CA LEU A 449 0.51 26.04 13.81
C LEU A 449 1.30 27.31 14.13
N ILE A 450 1.33 28.29 13.22
CA ILE A 450 2.05 29.57 13.41
C ILE A 450 1.24 30.56 14.25
N ARG A 451 -0.09 30.49 14.21
CA ARG A 451 -0.99 31.32 15.02
C ARG A 451 -0.92 30.91 16.49
N ARG A 452 0.17 31.34 17.14
CA ARG A 452 0.41 31.25 18.58
C ARG A 452 -0.85 31.75 19.31
N PHE A 453 -1.40 30.95 20.23
CA PHE A 453 -2.44 31.33 21.21
C PHE A 453 -3.93 31.29 20.82
N LEU A 454 -4.37 30.52 19.81
CA LEU A 454 -5.79 30.19 19.71
C LEU A 454 -6.06 28.82 20.34
N PRO A 455 -6.97 28.70 21.33
CA PRO A 455 -7.39 27.39 21.82
C PRO A 455 -7.99 26.60 20.66
N ALA A 456 -7.68 25.31 20.59
CA ALA A 456 -8.01 24.47 19.44
C ALA A 456 -9.52 24.54 19.15
N GLU A 457 -9.92 24.74 17.90
CA GLU A 457 -11.34 24.92 17.57
C GLU A 457 -12.11 23.59 17.70
N ILE A 458 -11.38 22.48 17.57
CA ILE A 458 -11.84 21.09 17.60
C ILE A 458 -10.82 20.25 18.39
N HIS A 459 -11.27 19.12 18.97
CA HIS A 459 -10.44 18.15 19.69
C HIS A 459 -9.18 17.74 18.88
N ASP A 460 -8.02 17.76 19.53
CA ASP A 460 -6.69 17.42 18.98
C ASP A 460 -6.29 18.13 17.68
N GLN A 461 -6.92 19.25 17.35
CA GLN A 461 -6.69 19.92 16.06
C GLN A 461 -5.23 20.33 15.87
N MET A 462 -4.52 20.75 16.93
CA MET A 462 -3.10 21.11 16.85
C MET A 462 -2.23 19.91 16.48
N ALA A 463 -2.46 18.74 17.10
CA ALA A 463 -1.76 17.51 16.78
C ALA A 463 -2.06 17.07 15.33
N LYS A 464 -3.33 17.12 14.91
CA LYS A 464 -3.73 16.83 13.52
C LYS A 464 -3.05 17.76 12.51
N CYS A 465 -3.01 19.06 12.77
CA CYS A 465 -2.30 20.03 11.93
C CYS A 465 -0.81 19.69 11.80
N PHE A 466 -0.17 19.36 12.92
CA PHE A 466 1.25 19.01 12.94
C PHE A 466 1.56 17.76 12.11
N VAL A 467 0.76 16.69 12.30
CA VAL A 467 0.90 15.46 11.53
C VAL A 467 0.65 15.69 10.03
N VAL A 468 -0.44 16.36 9.66
CA VAL A 468 -0.78 16.66 8.26
C VAL A 468 0.34 17.48 7.59
N ALA A 469 0.86 18.49 8.27
CA ALA A 469 1.91 19.34 7.72
C ALA A 469 3.21 18.57 7.46
N LEU A 470 3.66 17.79 8.44
CA LEU A 470 4.92 17.04 8.32
C LEU A 470 4.82 15.89 7.32
N ILE A 471 3.71 15.13 7.30
CA ILE A 471 3.56 14.05 6.33
C ILE A 471 3.50 14.60 4.90
N TYR A 472 2.84 15.74 4.67
CA TYR A 472 2.87 16.37 3.36
C TYR A 472 4.30 16.79 2.94
N GLU A 473 5.09 17.35 3.87
CA GLU A 473 6.50 17.70 3.61
C GLU A 473 7.37 16.46 3.34
N ASP A 474 7.16 15.38 4.09
CA ASP A 474 7.84 14.10 3.89
C ASP A 474 7.47 13.48 2.53
N CYS A 475 6.19 13.53 2.12
CA CYS A 475 5.74 13.08 0.81
C CYS A 475 6.33 13.92 -0.32
N LEU A 476 6.46 15.25 -0.17
CA LEU A 476 7.15 16.10 -1.14
C LEU A 476 8.64 15.73 -1.28
N ALA A 477 9.32 15.45 -0.16
CA ALA A 477 10.71 15.04 -0.17
C ALA A 477 10.90 13.67 -0.83
N ALA A 478 10.03 12.71 -0.51
CA ALA A 478 10.03 11.38 -1.11
C ALA A 478 9.79 11.44 -2.63
N ALA A 479 8.79 12.22 -3.07
CA ALA A 479 8.49 12.39 -4.49
C ALA A 479 9.70 12.93 -5.27
N ARG A 480 10.37 13.96 -4.75
CA ARG A 480 11.58 14.52 -5.36
C ARG A 480 12.72 13.50 -5.42
N LYS A 481 12.92 12.73 -4.34
CA LYS A 481 13.96 11.68 -4.27
C LYS A 481 13.75 10.59 -5.32
N GLN A 482 12.50 10.27 -5.63
CA GLN A 482 12.12 9.30 -6.67
C GLN A 482 12.10 9.88 -8.08
N GLY A 483 12.37 11.17 -8.24
CA GLY A 483 12.49 11.82 -9.55
C GLY A 483 11.18 12.40 -10.10
N TYR A 484 10.10 12.39 -9.33
CA TYR A 484 8.86 13.06 -9.72
C TYR A 484 9.06 14.57 -9.78
N LYS A 485 8.62 15.18 -10.89
CA LYS A 485 8.70 16.62 -11.12
C LYS A 485 7.49 17.37 -10.58
N SER A 486 6.37 16.68 -10.39
CA SER A 486 5.11 17.28 -9.91
C SER A 486 4.18 16.25 -9.27
N TRP A 487 3.21 16.73 -8.50
CA TRP A 487 2.13 15.90 -7.97
C TRP A 487 1.28 15.24 -9.06
N PHE A 488 1.23 15.86 -10.24
CA PHE A 488 0.51 15.30 -11.39
C PHE A 488 1.14 13.97 -11.86
N GLU A 489 2.46 13.85 -11.82
CA GLU A 489 3.14 12.60 -12.17
C GLU A 489 2.86 11.50 -11.14
N VAL A 490 2.86 11.84 -9.84
CA VAL A 490 2.48 10.90 -8.77
C VAL A 490 1.02 10.46 -8.95
N GLU A 491 0.13 11.40 -9.25
CA GLU A 491 -1.28 11.10 -9.49
C GLU A 491 -1.46 10.19 -10.72
N ALA A 492 -0.72 10.43 -11.80
CA ALA A 492 -0.75 9.61 -13.00
C ALA A 492 -0.37 8.16 -12.72
N ASP A 493 0.63 7.91 -11.87
CA ASP A 493 1.02 6.55 -11.49
C ASP A 493 -0.09 5.81 -10.73
N TYR A 494 -0.79 6.48 -9.80
CA TYR A 494 -1.95 5.89 -9.13
C TYR A 494 -3.09 5.58 -10.11
N LEU A 495 -3.37 6.51 -11.03
CA LEU A 495 -4.40 6.32 -12.06
C LEU A 495 -4.06 5.15 -12.98
N GLN A 496 -2.79 5.02 -13.38
CA GLN A 496 -2.31 3.91 -14.18
C GLN A 496 -2.41 2.58 -13.43
N ALA A 497 -1.99 2.54 -12.16
CA ALA A 497 -2.08 1.35 -11.33
C ALA A 497 -3.54 0.90 -11.11
N GLN A 498 -4.44 1.85 -10.86
CA GLN A 498 -5.88 1.58 -10.74
C GLN A 498 -6.46 1.05 -12.05
N MET A 499 -6.17 1.71 -13.17
CA MET A 499 -6.66 1.32 -14.49
C MET A 499 -6.16 -0.08 -14.90
N ALA A 500 -4.90 -0.41 -14.60
CA ALA A 500 -4.32 -1.72 -14.90
C ALA A 500 -5.09 -2.86 -14.22
N CYS A 501 -5.60 -2.64 -13.00
CA CYS A 501 -6.42 -3.63 -12.30
C CYS A 501 -7.72 -3.91 -13.06
N TYR A 502 -8.44 -2.86 -13.50
CA TYR A 502 -9.69 -3.04 -14.25
C TYR A 502 -9.47 -3.65 -15.63
N GLN A 503 -8.42 -3.24 -16.33
CA GLN A 503 -8.03 -3.82 -17.63
C GLN A 503 -7.68 -5.30 -17.51
N TYR A 504 -7.05 -5.71 -16.40
CA TYR A 504 -6.79 -7.12 -16.15
C TYR A 504 -8.10 -7.93 -16.06
N LEU A 505 -9.07 -7.45 -15.30
CA LEU A 505 -10.38 -8.11 -15.17
C LEU A 505 -11.10 -8.23 -16.52
N ILE A 506 -11.04 -7.17 -17.34
CA ILE A 506 -11.65 -7.15 -18.67
C ILE A 506 -11.02 -8.19 -19.60
N ASN A 507 -9.69 -8.28 -19.62
CA ASN A 507 -8.96 -9.06 -20.62
C ASN A 507 -8.77 -10.53 -20.23
N TYR A 508 -8.63 -10.82 -18.93
CA TYR A 508 -8.14 -12.11 -18.46
C TYR A 508 -9.09 -12.83 -17.49
N HIS A 509 -10.18 -12.19 -17.06
CA HIS A 509 -11.11 -12.78 -16.10
C HIS A 509 -12.55 -12.82 -16.65
N GLU A 510 -12.90 -13.86 -17.39
CA GLU A 510 -14.17 -13.96 -18.13
C GLU A 510 -15.41 -13.64 -17.28
N SER A 511 -15.52 -14.17 -16.07
CA SER A 511 -16.69 -13.92 -15.20
C SER A 511 -16.72 -12.54 -14.53
N TYR A 512 -15.64 -11.77 -14.60
CA TYR A 512 -15.51 -10.41 -14.05
C TYR A 512 -15.35 -9.35 -15.15
N ARG A 513 -15.37 -9.75 -16.43
CA ARG A 513 -15.21 -8.83 -17.56
C ARG A 513 -16.17 -7.65 -17.50
N ASP A 514 -17.45 -7.93 -17.28
CA ASP A 514 -18.49 -6.89 -17.21
C ASP A 514 -18.32 -6.00 -15.97
N ARG A 515 -17.87 -6.56 -14.84
CA ARG A 515 -17.53 -5.77 -13.65
C ARG A 515 -16.34 -4.86 -13.92
N GLY A 516 -15.31 -5.38 -14.60
CA GLY A 516 -14.15 -4.59 -15.03
C GLY A 516 -14.55 -3.42 -15.94
N TRP A 517 -15.44 -3.62 -16.90
CA TRP A 517 -15.98 -2.54 -17.75
C TRP A 517 -16.77 -1.51 -16.95
N TYR A 518 -17.62 -1.96 -16.02
CA TYR A 518 -18.38 -1.06 -15.15
C TYR A 518 -17.45 -0.16 -14.32
N GLU A 519 -16.47 -0.77 -13.65
CA GLU A 519 -15.52 -0.05 -12.79
C GLU A 519 -14.60 0.87 -13.58
N LEU A 520 -14.16 0.46 -14.77
CA LEU A 520 -13.39 1.32 -15.67
C LEU A 520 -14.22 2.53 -16.15
N GLY A 521 -15.52 2.34 -16.39
CA GLY A 521 -16.43 3.46 -16.68
C GLY A 521 -16.57 4.42 -15.49
N CYS A 522 -16.73 3.89 -14.28
CA CYS A 522 -16.74 4.70 -13.05
C CYS A 522 -15.40 5.43 -12.83
N PHE A 523 -14.28 4.81 -13.18
CA PHE A 523 -12.96 5.44 -13.17
C PHE A 523 -12.90 6.64 -14.13
N TYR A 524 -13.25 6.44 -15.40
CA TYR A 524 -13.24 7.52 -16.40
C TYR A 524 -14.20 8.65 -16.02
N TRP A 525 -15.36 8.32 -15.45
CA TRP A 525 -16.30 9.31 -14.95
C TRP A 525 -15.67 10.19 -13.86
N ASN A 526 -15.00 9.58 -12.89
CA ASN A 526 -14.37 10.27 -11.77
C ASN A 526 -13.19 11.17 -12.17
N VAL A 527 -12.49 10.86 -13.27
CA VAL A 527 -11.40 11.70 -13.80
C VAL A 527 -11.88 12.74 -14.83
N GLY A 528 -13.20 12.82 -15.09
CA GLY A 528 -13.81 13.81 -15.99
C GLY A 528 -13.93 13.37 -17.45
N GLU A 529 -13.48 12.17 -17.79
CA GLU A 529 -13.53 11.57 -19.13
C GLU A 529 -14.91 10.94 -19.41
N LYS A 530 -15.97 11.76 -19.37
CA LYS A 530 -17.37 11.30 -19.39
C LYS A 530 -17.76 10.50 -20.63
N GLU A 531 -17.19 10.80 -21.79
CA GLU A 531 -17.48 10.03 -23.02
C GLU A 531 -16.86 8.64 -22.97
N LYS A 532 -15.58 8.52 -22.57
CA LYS A 532 -14.94 7.21 -22.35
C LYS A 532 -15.67 6.37 -21.30
N ALA A 533 -16.21 7.02 -20.27
CA ALA A 533 -17.02 6.34 -19.25
C ALA A 533 -18.27 5.68 -19.86
N LYS A 534 -19.00 6.41 -20.71
CA LYS A 534 -20.18 5.88 -21.42
C LYS A 534 -19.79 4.73 -22.36
N GLU A 535 -18.69 4.88 -23.11
CA GLU A 535 -18.17 3.82 -23.98
C GLU A 535 -17.92 2.53 -23.21
N CYS A 536 -17.33 2.62 -22.01
CA CYS A 536 -17.10 1.47 -21.14
C CYS A 536 -18.42 0.84 -20.66
N TRP A 537 -19.37 1.65 -20.20
CA TRP A 537 -20.66 1.15 -19.71
C TRP A 537 -21.50 0.48 -20.80
N LEU A 538 -21.32 0.85 -22.07
CA LEU A 538 -21.93 0.19 -23.22
C LEU A 538 -21.34 -1.20 -23.52
N GLN A 539 -20.13 -1.52 -23.04
CA GLN A 539 -19.52 -2.84 -23.17
C GLN A 539 -20.02 -3.86 -22.14
N VAL A 540 -20.73 -3.39 -21.11
CA VAL A 540 -21.29 -4.21 -20.03
C VAL A 540 -22.50 -4.98 -20.55
N GLY A 541 -22.55 -6.30 -20.31
CA GLY A 541 -23.66 -7.15 -20.72
C GLY A 541 -25.00 -6.76 -20.08
N THR A 542 -26.09 -6.97 -20.81
CA THR A 542 -27.45 -6.59 -20.37
C THR A 542 -27.93 -7.28 -19.08
N ASN A 543 -27.33 -8.43 -18.76
CA ASN A 543 -27.67 -9.22 -17.57
C ASN A 543 -26.84 -8.83 -16.33
N PHE A 544 -26.00 -7.79 -16.40
CA PHE A 544 -25.17 -7.33 -15.28
C PHE A 544 -26.02 -6.88 -14.08
N PRO A 545 -26.01 -7.59 -12.94
CA PRO A 545 -26.89 -7.32 -11.80
C PRO A 545 -26.42 -6.16 -10.91
N SER A 546 -26.14 -4.99 -11.51
CA SER A 546 -25.94 -3.74 -10.78
C SER A 546 -27.18 -2.84 -10.92
N ARG A 547 -27.75 -2.40 -9.78
CA ARG A 547 -28.82 -1.38 -9.76
C ARG A 547 -28.31 -0.08 -10.37
N VAL A 548 -27.14 0.38 -9.91
CA VAL A 548 -26.54 1.66 -10.32
C VAL A 548 -26.27 1.68 -11.82
N TRP A 549 -25.69 0.60 -12.38
CA TRP A 549 -25.47 0.52 -13.82
C TRP A 549 -26.78 0.58 -14.62
N ARG A 550 -27.84 -0.13 -14.19
CA ARG A 550 -29.14 -0.07 -14.85
C ARG A 550 -29.73 1.34 -14.85
N GLU A 551 -29.62 2.05 -13.73
CA GLU A 551 -30.08 3.44 -13.62
C GLU A 551 -29.23 4.39 -14.48
N ILE A 552 -27.90 4.19 -14.56
CA ILE A 552 -27.04 4.92 -15.50
C ILE A 552 -27.52 4.72 -16.94
N MET A 553 -27.75 3.46 -17.35
CA MET A 553 -28.22 3.15 -18.70
C MET A 553 -29.59 3.75 -18.98
N GLU A 554 -30.49 3.75 -18.00
CA GLU A 554 -31.79 4.41 -18.10
C GLU A 554 -31.64 5.92 -18.31
N ILE A 555 -30.81 6.60 -17.50
CA ILE A 555 -30.51 8.03 -17.62
C ILE A 555 -29.97 8.35 -19.03
N LEU A 556 -28.97 7.59 -19.49
CA LEU A 556 -28.36 7.77 -20.81
C LEU A 556 -29.36 7.54 -21.96
N THR A 557 -30.35 6.67 -21.76
CA THR A 557 -31.37 6.39 -22.77
C THR A 557 -32.47 7.46 -22.80
N ARG A 558 -32.92 7.93 -21.63
CA ARG A 558 -34.07 8.85 -21.52
C ARG A 558 -33.70 10.32 -21.61
N THR A 559 -32.43 10.69 -21.37
CA THR A 559 -31.99 12.08 -21.31
C THR A 559 -31.06 12.39 -22.50
N ALA A 560 -31.61 13.01 -23.54
CA ALA A 560 -30.86 13.39 -24.75
C ALA A 560 -29.80 14.49 -24.53
N ASP A 561 -29.98 15.33 -23.50
CA ASP A 561 -29.02 16.37 -23.12
C ASP A 561 -27.89 15.78 -22.28
N THR A 562 -26.67 15.78 -22.84
CA THR A 562 -25.46 15.23 -22.22
C THR A 562 -25.10 15.88 -20.88
N GLU A 563 -25.29 17.18 -20.72
CA GLU A 563 -24.93 17.87 -19.47
C GLU A 563 -25.92 17.51 -18.37
N LYS A 564 -27.21 17.52 -18.71
CA LYS A 564 -28.28 17.09 -17.80
C LYS A 564 -28.13 15.63 -17.39
N ALA A 565 -27.86 14.74 -18.35
CA ALA A 565 -27.60 13.32 -18.08
C ALA A 565 -26.41 13.15 -17.12
N SER A 566 -25.35 13.92 -17.33
CA SER A 566 -24.18 13.88 -16.45
C SER A 566 -24.49 14.32 -15.02
N LYS A 567 -25.27 15.39 -14.85
CA LYS A 567 -25.70 15.84 -13.53
C LYS A 567 -26.60 14.81 -12.83
N GLU A 568 -27.48 14.14 -13.57
CA GLU A 568 -28.32 13.07 -13.02
C GLU A 568 -27.48 11.86 -12.57
N ILE A 569 -26.44 11.49 -13.33
CA ILE A 569 -25.49 10.43 -12.96
C ILE A 569 -24.67 10.83 -11.72
N ASP A 570 -24.19 12.08 -11.65
CA ASP A 570 -23.47 12.58 -10.46
C ASP A 570 -24.37 12.53 -9.21
N ASN A 571 -25.65 12.91 -9.33
CA ASN A 571 -26.63 12.80 -8.25
C ASN A 571 -26.90 11.35 -7.84
N LEU A 572 -26.96 10.42 -8.80
CA LEU A 572 -27.12 8.99 -8.54
C LEU A 572 -25.94 8.44 -7.72
N PHE A 573 -24.70 8.77 -8.11
CA PHE A 573 -23.53 8.36 -7.37
C PHE A 573 -23.50 8.97 -5.96
N ALA A 574 -23.85 10.25 -5.82
CA ALA A 574 -23.91 10.92 -4.52
C ALA A 574 -24.97 10.27 -3.60
N ALA A 575 -26.17 9.99 -4.12
CA ALA A 575 -27.24 9.36 -3.36
C ALA A 575 -26.89 7.93 -2.93
N THR A 576 -26.30 7.14 -3.83
CA THR A 576 -25.87 5.78 -3.52
C THR A 576 -24.76 5.78 -2.46
N SER A 577 -23.75 6.64 -2.62
CA SER A 577 -22.68 6.78 -1.63
C SER A 577 -23.24 7.17 -0.26
N ASP A 578 -24.14 8.15 -0.18
CA ASP A 578 -24.73 8.58 1.09
C ASP A 578 -25.57 7.48 1.77
N GLU A 579 -26.30 6.68 1.00
CA GLU A 579 -27.01 5.50 1.51
C GLU A 579 -26.04 4.49 2.13
N ASP A 580 -25.01 4.08 1.37
CA ASP A 580 -24.00 3.12 1.81
C ASP A 580 -23.22 3.61 3.04
N CYS A 581 -22.84 4.90 3.06
CA CYS A 581 -22.15 5.54 4.18
C CYS A 581 -22.99 5.48 5.45
N ARG A 582 -24.29 5.77 5.36
CA ARG A 582 -25.18 5.75 6.53
C ARG A 582 -25.35 4.35 7.09
N GLN A 583 -25.49 3.35 6.23
CA GLN A 583 -25.59 1.95 6.64
C GLN A 583 -24.29 1.48 7.30
N LEU A 584 -23.14 1.74 6.68
CA LEU A 584 -21.83 1.37 7.24
C LEU A 584 -21.56 2.09 8.57
N LEU A 585 -21.82 3.40 8.65
CA LEU A 585 -21.64 4.18 9.88
C LEU A 585 -22.46 3.60 11.04
N ALA A 586 -23.74 3.29 10.80
CA ALA A 586 -24.60 2.70 11.84
C ALA A 586 -24.03 1.36 12.34
N ARG A 587 -23.51 0.54 11.44
CA ARG A 587 -22.90 -0.75 11.77
C ARG A 587 -21.59 -0.60 12.56
N LEU A 588 -20.70 0.31 12.14
CA LEU A 588 -19.44 0.58 12.81
C LEU A 588 -19.64 1.15 14.23
N LEU A 589 -20.65 2.01 14.40
CA LEU A 589 -21.04 2.52 15.72
C LEU A 589 -21.57 1.40 16.63
N LYS A 590 -22.43 0.52 16.12
CA LYS A 590 -22.94 -0.64 16.86
C LYS A 590 -21.81 -1.60 17.28
N ALA A 591 -20.78 -1.73 16.44
CA ALA A 591 -19.61 -2.57 16.70
C ALA A 591 -18.59 -1.94 17.66
N GLY A 592 -18.66 -0.62 17.91
CA GLY A 592 -17.65 0.10 18.68
C GLY A 592 -16.27 0.13 17.99
N ARG A 593 -16.25 0.33 16.66
CA ARG A 593 -15.02 0.26 15.85
C ARG A 593 -13.94 1.23 16.33
N TRP A 594 -14.30 2.50 16.57
CA TRP A 594 -13.35 3.54 16.98
C TRP A 594 -12.86 3.32 18.42
N GLU A 595 -13.73 2.84 19.31
CA GLU A 595 -13.34 2.46 20.67
C GLU A 595 -12.40 1.26 20.67
N SER A 596 -12.57 0.31 19.74
CA SER A 596 -11.64 -0.80 19.56
C SER A 596 -10.26 -0.32 19.11
N ARG A 597 -10.19 0.55 18.08
CA ARG A 597 -8.95 1.19 17.64
C ARG A 597 -8.30 2.03 18.75
N ALA A 598 -9.09 2.80 19.49
CA ALA A 598 -8.61 3.61 20.60
C ALA A 598 -8.05 2.75 21.75
N ARG A 599 -8.60 1.56 22.01
CA ARG A 599 -8.02 0.62 22.98
C ARG A 599 -6.68 0.05 22.52
N GLN A 600 -6.54 -0.24 21.22
CA GLN A 600 -5.26 -0.69 20.64
C GLN A 600 -4.19 0.41 20.74
N ALA A 601 -4.58 1.67 20.55
CA ALA A 601 -3.71 2.82 20.79
C ALA A 601 -3.44 3.03 22.29
N ALA A 602 -4.44 2.93 23.17
CA ALA A 602 -4.26 3.21 24.60
C ALA A 602 -3.40 2.18 25.34
N SER A 603 -3.29 0.92 24.89
CA SER A 603 -2.35 -0.06 25.46
C SER A 603 -0.87 0.34 25.30
N GLN A 604 -0.57 1.44 24.61
CA GLN A 604 0.76 1.95 24.32
C GLN A 604 1.34 2.81 25.45
N HIS A 605 0.51 3.52 26.23
CA HIS A 605 0.93 4.31 27.40
C HIS A 605 0.80 3.51 28.71
#